data_AF-A0AAE1KQ49-F1
#
_entry.id   AF-A0AAE1KQ49-F1
#
_cell.length_a   1.000
_cell.length_b   1.000
_cell.length_c   1.000
_cell.angle_alpha   90.00
_cell.angle_beta   90.00
_cell.angle_gamma   90.00
#
_symmetry.space_group_name_H-M   'P 1'
#
loop_
_entity.id
_entity.type
_entity.pdbx_description
1 polymer ?
#
loop_
_entity_poly.entity_id
_entity_poly.type
_entity_poly.pdbx_seq_one_letter_code
_entity_poly.pdbx_strand_id
1 'polypeptide(L)'
;MSTRKDTKIIEDSVIGQENFGGREGTASTKEIAVRVSKAEMASLEAEKRQLETRLNEAREVLQCKVCLDRPVAAVFMPCAHLNACISCSASLTTCPLCRSPIHYAAPVIID
;
A
#
# COMPACT_ATOMS: atom_id res chain seq x y z
N MET A 1 42.98 -13.36 -26.08
CA MET A 1 43.37 -11.95 -25.83
C MET A 1 42.13 -11.23 -25.32
N SER A 2 42.23 -10.63 -24.12
CA SER A 2 41.40 -9.55 -23.53
C SER A 2 39.88 -9.73 -23.39
N THR A 3 39.16 -9.39 -22.31
CA THR A 3 39.41 -8.99 -20.91
C THR A 3 38.02 -8.94 -20.21
N ARG A 4 38.01 -9.14 -18.87
CA ARG A 4 37.02 -8.76 -17.80
C ARG A 4 36.14 -7.52 -18.11
N LYS A 5 35.02 -7.19 -17.47
CA LYS A 5 34.08 -7.67 -16.41
C LYS A 5 33.00 -6.56 -16.40
N ASP A 6 31.72 -6.88 -16.30
CA ASP A 6 30.70 -5.86 -15.97
C ASP A 6 29.87 -6.34 -14.76
N THR A 7 30.43 -6.14 -13.58
CA THR A 7 29.68 -6.14 -12.32
C THR A 7 29.31 -4.69 -12.05
N LYS A 8 28.06 -4.30 -12.30
CA LYS A 8 27.57 -3.00 -11.82
C LYS A 8 27.33 -3.11 -10.32
N ILE A 9 28.32 -2.62 -9.58
CA ILE A 9 28.20 -2.22 -8.18
C ILE A 9 27.13 -1.12 -8.15
N ILE A 10 26.06 -1.35 -7.40
CA ILE A 10 25.13 -0.27 -7.07
C ILE A 10 25.77 0.45 -5.89
N GLU A 11 26.14 1.69 -6.13
CA GLU A 11 26.85 2.56 -5.20
C GLU A 11 26.04 2.79 -3.92
N ASP A 12 26.76 2.76 -2.80
CA ASP A 12 26.26 3.08 -1.47
C ASP A 12 25.63 4.47 -1.47
N SER A 13 24.31 4.53 -1.25
CA SER A 13 23.65 5.79 -0.92
C SER A 13 24.02 6.17 0.51
N VAL A 14 25.02 7.04 0.57
CA VAL A 14 25.47 7.84 1.70
C VAL A 14 24.28 8.33 2.53
N ILE A 15 24.15 7.81 3.75
CA ILE A 15 23.31 8.45 4.79
C ILE A 15 24.14 9.62 5.32
N GLY A 16 23.58 10.82 5.19
CA GLY A 16 24.27 12.11 5.32
C GLY A 16 25.02 12.32 6.64
N GLN A 17 26.17 12.99 6.52
CA GLN A 17 26.93 13.54 7.64
C GLN A 17 26.30 14.87 8.07
N GLU A 18 25.62 14.90 9.22
CA GLU A 18 25.30 16.15 9.91
C GLU A 18 26.30 16.35 11.05
N ASN A 19 27.15 17.37 10.90
CA ASN A 19 28.09 17.83 11.92
C ASN A 19 27.33 18.53 13.05
N PHE A 20 27.22 17.90 14.22
CA PHE A 20 26.85 18.58 15.46
C PHE A 20 28.04 18.55 16.43
N GLY A 21 28.74 19.69 16.52
CA GLY A 21 29.72 19.91 17.59
C GLY A 21 29.00 20.06 18.93
N GLY A 22 29.42 19.30 19.94
CA GLY A 22 28.86 19.45 21.29
C GLY A 22 29.27 18.40 22.31
N ARG A 23 30.41 18.66 22.98
CA ARG A 23 30.71 18.45 24.41
C ARG A 23 30.48 17.07 25.04
N GLU A 24 31.59 16.52 25.57
CA GLU A 24 31.69 15.32 26.39
C GLU A 24 30.70 15.31 27.57
N GLY A 25 29.89 14.24 27.65
CA GLY A 25 29.00 13.94 28.75
C GLY A 25 28.84 12.43 28.89
N THR A 26 29.45 11.86 29.93
CA THR A 26 29.42 10.44 30.25
C THR A 26 28.05 10.02 30.78
N ALA A 27 27.27 9.28 30.01
CA ALA A 27 26.17 8.47 30.51
C ALA A 27 25.99 7.23 29.62
N SER A 28 26.25 6.07 30.20
CA SER A 28 26.21 4.75 29.56
C SER A 28 24.78 4.39 29.14
N THR A 29 24.36 4.78 27.94
CA THR A 29 23.31 4.07 27.23
C THR A 29 23.97 2.92 26.50
N LYS A 30 23.91 1.71 27.07
CA LYS A 30 24.31 0.49 26.36
C LYS A 30 23.40 0.33 25.16
N GLU A 31 23.88 0.76 24.00
CA GLU A 31 23.20 0.59 22.73
C GLU A 31 23.10 -0.92 22.46
N ILE A 32 21.88 -1.46 22.56
CA ILE A 32 21.62 -2.88 22.32
C ILE A 32 21.66 -3.08 20.80
N ALA A 33 22.79 -3.55 20.29
CA ALA A 33 22.93 -3.94 18.89
C ALA A 33 22.17 -5.25 18.64
N VAL A 34 20.98 -5.16 18.04
CA VAL A 34 20.23 -6.33 17.59
C VAL A 34 20.91 -6.88 16.33
N ARG A 35 21.46 -8.10 16.42
CA ARG A 35 22.05 -8.82 15.29
C ARG A 35 20.98 -9.63 14.58
N VAL A 36 20.49 -9.12 13.45
CA VAL A 36 19.64 -9.90 12.53
C VAL A 36 20.52 -10.49 11.44
N SER A 37 20.37 -11.78 11.14
CA SER A 37 21.11 -12.41 10.05
C SER A 37 20.59 -11.95 8.69
N LYS A 38 21.44 -12.00 7.66
CA LYS A 38 21.04 -11.70 6.28
C LYS A 38 19.87 -12.56 5.81
N ALA A 39 19.80 -13.81 6.26
CA ALA A 39 18.72 -14.74 5.93
C ALA A 39 17.41 -14.35 6.61
N GLU A 40 17.44 -13.98 7.89
CA GLU A 40 16.26 -13.49 8.62
C GLU A 40 15.74 -12.18 8.01
N MET A 41 16.62 -11.25 7.65
CA MET A 41 16.24 -10.01 6.96
C MET A 41 15.53 -10.29 5.63
N ALA A 42 16.08 -11.20 4.82
CA ALA A 42 15.47 -11.57 3.54
C ALA A 42 14.08 -12.24 3.72
N SER A 43 13.93 -13.07 4.77
CA SER A 43 12.65 -13.70 5.11
C SER A 43 11.61 -12.65 5.54
N LEU A 44 12.00 -11.72 6.41
CA LEU A 44 11.13 -10.64 6.89
C LEU A 44 10.71 -9.71 5.75
N GLU A 45 11.62 -9.39 4.82
CA GLU A 45 11.28 -8.60 3.63
C GLU A 45 10.29 -9.32 2.72
N ALA A 46 10.43 -10.65 2.54
CA ALA A 46 9.50 -11.44 1.75
C ALA A 46 8.11 -11.47 2.40
N GLU A 47 8.03 -11.66 3.71
CA GLU A 47 6.78 -11.63 4.47
C GLU A 47 6.12 -10.25 4.41
N LYS A 48 6.90 -9.17 4.62
CA LYS A 48 6.41 -7.79 4.48
C LYS A 48 5.79 -7.55 3.11
N ARG A 49 6.47 -7.94 2.03
CA ARG A 49 5.94 -7.81 0.66
C ARG A 49 4.63 -8.56 0.49
N GLN A 50 4.52 -9.77 1.05
CA GLN A 50 3.29 -10.55 0.99
C GLN A 50 2.13 -9.86 1.73
N LEU A 51 2.40 -9.28 2.90
CA LEU A 51 1.41 -8.52 3.67
C LEU A 51 0.99 -7.25 2.94
N GLU A 52 1.92 -6.53 2.32
CA GLU A 52 1.64 -5.34 1.51
C GLU A 52 0.75 -5.68 0.31
N THR A 53 1.01 -6.79 -0.39
CA THR A 53 0.15 -7.26 -1.48
C THR A 53 -1.27 -7.53 -0.99
N ARG A 54 -1.43 -8.29 0.11
CA ARG A 54 -2.76 -8.61 0.67
C ARG A 54 -3.52 -7.35 1.11
N LEU A 55 -2.81 -6.39 1.71
CA LEU A 55 -3.37 -5.11 2.11
C LEU A 55 -3.88 -4.34 0.89
N ASN A 56 -3.10 -4.32 -0.19
CA ASN A 56 -3.49 -3.65 -1.42
C ASN A 56 -4.71 -4.31 -2.07
N GLU A 57 -4.72 -5.64 -2.18
CA GLU A 57 -5.87 -6.40 -2.70
C GLU A 57 -7.15 -6.12 -1.89
N ALA A 58 -7.05 -6.11 -0.56
CA ALA A 58 -8.19 -5.80 0.31
C ALA A 58 -8.71 -4.36 0.10
N ARG A 59 -7.81 -3.38 -0.06
CA ARG A 59 -8.17 -1.98 -0.37
C ARG A 59 -8.84 -1.86 -1.72
N GLU A 60 -8.34 -2.56 -2.73
CA GLU A 60 -8.91 -2.55 -4.07
C GLU A 60 -10.35 -3.06 -4.05
N VAL A 61 -10.67 -4.13 -3.30
CA VAL A 61 -12.05 -4.64 -3.18
C VAL A 61 -13.02 -3.55 -2.73
N LEU A 62 -12.61 -2.68 -1.79
CA LEU A 62 -13.43 -1.61 -1.24
C LEU A 62 -13.34 -0.29 -2.01
N GLN A 63 -12.59 -0.23 -3.11
CA GLN A 63 -12.43 1.00 -3.91
C GLN A 63 -13.52 1.13 -4.98
N CYS A 64 -14.07 2.34 -5.13
CA CYS A 64 -15.05 2.65 -6.17
C CYS A 64 -14.49 2.34 -7.56
N LYS A 65 -15.18 1.49 -8.31
CA LYS A 65 -14.77 1.03 -9.65
C LYS A 65 -15.01 2.05 -10.77
N VAL A 66 -15.54 3.22 -10.41
CA VAL A 66 -15.84 4.31 -11.35
C VAL A 66 -14.75 5.38 -11.29
N CYS A 67 -14.47 5.92 -10.10
CA CYS A 67 -13.44 6.96 -9.94
C CYS A 67 -12.08 6.43 -9.52
N LEU A 68 -11.99 5.19 -9.02
CA LEU A 68 -10.74 4.58 -8.50
C LEU A 68 -10.06 5.44 -7.43
N ASP A 69 -10.86 6.14 -6.61
CA ASP A 69 -10.38 7.12 -5.64
C ASP A 69 -11.05 6.90 -4.28
N ARG A 70 -12.38 7.03 -4.23
CA ARG A 70 -13.17 6.94 -3.00
C ARG A 70 -13.59 5.50 -2.67
N PRO A 71 -13.86 5.17 -1.39
CA PRO A 71 -14.41 3.88 -1.02
C PRO A 71 -15.80 3.66 -1.61
N VAL A 72 -16.14 2.38 -1.83
CA VAL A 72 -17.50 1.94 -2.12
C VAL A 72 -18.40 2.31 -0.93
N ALA A 73 -19.52 2.94 -1.23
CA ALA A 73 -20.44 3.45 -0.21
C ALA A 73 -21.91 3.43 -0.67
N ALA A 74 -22.21 2.80 -1.82
CA ALA A 74 -23.56 2.69 -2.34
C ALA A 74 -23.87 1.28 -2.84
N VAL A 75 -25.10 0.82 -2.57
CA VAL A 75 -25.69 -0.40 -3.13
C VAL A 75 -26.74 -0.05 -4.18
N PHE A 76 -26.73 -0.77 -5.31
CA PHE A 76 -27.68 -0.56 -6.41
C PHE A 76 -28.87 -1.51 -6.35
N MET A 77 -30.08 -0.99 -6.47
CA MET A 77 -31.30 -1.81 -6.49
C MET A 77 -31.90 -1.88 -7.90
N PRO A 78 -32.39 -3.06 -8.34
CA PRO A 78 -32.60 -4.28 -7.56
C PRO A 78 -31.42 -5.27 -7.52
N CYS A 79 -30.30 -5.00 -8.21
CA CYS A 79 -29.24 -6.01 -8.40
C CYS A 79 -28.30 -6.24 -7.21
N ALA A 80 -28.40 -5.42 -6.16
CA ALA A 80 -27.64 -5.47 -4.91
C ALA A 80 -26.11 -5.42 -5.02
N HIS A 81 -25.54 -4.98 -6.15
CA HIS A 81 -24.09 -4.84 -6.29
C HIS A 81 -23.55 -3.56 -5.63
N LEU A 82 -22.39 -3.69 -4.97
CA LEU A 82 -21.66 -2.59 -4.32
C LEU A 82 -20.35 -2.36 -5.07
N ASN A 83 -20.28 -1.32 -5.89
CA ASN A 83 -19.07 -1.02 -6.67
C ASN A 83 -18.81 0.49 -6.90
N ALA A 84 -19.60 1.37 -6.29
CA ALA A 84 -19.48 2.82 -6.45
C ALA A 84 -19.47 3.57 -5.12
N CYS A 85 -18.79 4.72 -5.09
CA CYS A 85 -18.92 5.71 -4.02
C CYS A 85 -20.23 6.52 -4.18
N ILE A 86 -20.62 7.27 -3.14
CA ILE A 86 -21.84 8.12 -3.16
C ILE A 86 -21.85 9.12 -4.32
N SER A 87 -20.72 9.76 -4.60
CA SER A 87 -20.64 10.75 -5.69
C SER A 87 -20.82 10.11 -7.06
N CYS A 88 -20.23 8.93 -7.30
CA CYS A 88 -20.35 8.24 -8.58
C CYS A 88 -21.71 7.58 -8.75
N SER A 89 -22.34 7.08 -7.68
CA SER A 89 -23.65 6.44 -7.75
C SER A 89 -24.73 7.39 -8.24
N ALA A 90 -24.65 8.69 -7.90
CA ALA A 90 -25.61 9.70 -8.33
C ALA A 90 -25.64 9.93 -9.86
N SER A 91 -24.56 9.61 -10.58
CA SER A 91 -24.46 9.79 -12.03
C SER A 91 -24.74 8.52 -12.84
N LEU A 92 -25.05 7.40 -12.18
CA LEU A 92 -25.24 6.09 -12.83
C LEU A 92 -26.72 5.75 -12.97
N THR A 93 -27.10 5.32 -14.17
CA THR A 93 -28.44 4.77 -14.48
C THR A 93 -28.44 3.25 -14.64
N THR A 94 -27.25 2.65 -14.74
CA THR A 94 -27.04 1.21 -14.96
C THR A 94 -25.87 0.73 -14.11
N CYS A 95 -25.99 -0.45 -13.51
CA CYS A 95 -24.94 -1.03 -12.66
C CYS A 95 -23.68 -1.34 -13.49
N PRO A 96 -22.49 -0.82 -13.12
CA PRO A 96 -21.24 -1.10 -13.82
C PRO A 96 -20.83 -2.59 -13.84
N LEU A 97 -21.28 -3.37 -12.87
CA LEU A 97 -20.91 -4.77 -12.71
C LEU A 97 -21.81 -5.71 -13.54
N CYS A 98 -23.12 -5.61 -13.38
CA CYS A 98 -24.08 -6.56 -13.98
C CYS A 98 -24.93 -5.96 -15.10
N ARG A 99 -24.77 -4.66 -15.40
CA ARG A 99 -25.51 -3.93 -16.43
C ARG A 99 -27.03 -3.86 -16.24
N SER A 100 -27.55 -4.23 -15.06
CA SER A 100 -28.97 -4.05 -14.72
C SER A 100 -29.31 -2.57 -14.53
N PRO A 101 -30.52 -2.12 -14.93
CA PRO A 101 -30.99 -0.76 -14.62
C PRO A 101 -30.99 -0.49 -13.12
N ILE A 102 -30.57 0.72 -12.74
CA ILE A 102 -30.59 1.18 -11.35
C ILE A 102 -31.91 1.90 -11.11
N HIS A 103 -32.75 1.36 -10.23
CA HIS A 103 -33.98 2.04 -9.79
C HIS A 103 -33.67 3.11 -8.74
N TYR A 104 -32.80 2.77 -7.80
CA TYR A 104 -32.26 3.69 -6.82
C TYR A 104 -30.93 3.15 -6.27
N ALA A 105 -30.13 4.06 -5.72
CA ALA A 105 -28.92 3.74 -4.97
C ALA A 105 -29.13 4.12 -3.50
N ALA A 106 -28.77 3.22 -2.59
CA ALA A 106 -28.83 3.47 -1.15
C ALA A 106 -27.41 3.57 -0.58
N PRO A 107 -27.15 4.50 0.35
CA PRO A 107 -25.88 4.55 1.07
C PRO A 107 -25.70 3.30 1.93
N VAL A 108 -24.46 2.83 2.06
CA VAL A 108 -24.08 1.75 2.98
C VAL A 108 -22.93 2.21 3.87
N ILE A 109 -22.90 1.68 5.10
CA ILE A 109 -21.81 1.85 6.04
C ILE A 109 -21.03 0.52 6.05
N ILE A 110 -19.74 0.60 5.77
CA ILE A 110 -18.82 -0.54 5.80
C ILE A 110 -17.84 -0.21 6.93
N ASP A 111 -18.06 -0.84 8.09
CA ASP A 111 -17.23 -0.70 9.30
C ASP A 111 -16.07 -1.70 9.30
#